data_AF-A0AAU9ACE1-F1
#
_entry.id   AF-A0AAU9ACE1-F1
#
_cell.length_a   1.000
_cell.length_b   1.000
_cell.length_c   1.000
_cell.angle_alpha   90.00
_cell.angle_beta   90.00
_cell.angle_gamma   90.00
#
_symmetry.space_group_name_H-M   'P 1'
#
loop_
_entity.id
_entity.type
_entity.pdbx_description
1 polymer ?
#
loop_
_entity_poly.entity_id
_entity_poly.type
_entity_poly.pdbx_seq_one_letter_code
_entity_poly.pdbx_strand_id
1 'polypeptide(L)'
;MNHAKAKADFKRAVHALLAAYERINRPGGPLPFQGADVNPPLEHSTREDFLDGFIEALGWTLGAAGDVVEEARIKADTTTYMDYLGVSADERYPVLIIEAKAWGMPFVASRRGSGVGGVESVELIIRTIMHVRNGGGSASSPAIKLWHEYIEQVHGYVRDLKEQYSHDVARVLLSSGQWLVIFVRPVVSFLGDAAVESDDIVIVHKNEYVARSSEIFELLGRHRLADSPPKTLRPAQLKSYVSAVDVVALYHAMVIKFESSGSSRFTPRPLVLAYPAVLVQRTDGVLLTVLGQEEGIALDSRDTSGHFDEVDDAANALIAVCCDELGVNIDAAGVDRFPGFPQKASAALSEGSAFVGDVDEVPDEWLLVTGTEAHYLRRTPAVDACRFHSWAACSGIGKGVGRSALAARSVANPRAFFVDEEDHHCAHQDVLDWREVRCHIAPIDERLCCQACVYLNVCWSNDEAARLPCG
;
A
#
# COMPACT_ATOMS: atom_id res chain seq x y z
N MET A 1 3.87 -9.25 14.87
CA MET A 1 4.18 -8.45 16.09
C MET A 1 3.46 -9.07 17.29
N ASN A 2 4.07 -9.13 18.49
CA ASN A 2 3.33 -9.58 19.68
C ASN A 2 2.44 -8.43 20.18
N HIS A 3 1.15 -8.49 19.84
CA HIS A 3 0.17 -7.44 20.10
C HIS A 3 0.01 -7.11 21.61
N ALA A 4 0.11 -8.11 22.50
CA ALA A 4 0.07 -7.89 23.94
C ALA A 4 1.29 -7.12 24.46
N LYS A 5 2.48 -7.40 23.90
CA LYS A 5 3.70 -6.65 24.19
C LYS A 5 3.57 -5.20 23.70
N ALA A 6 3.09 -4.98 22.47
CA ALA A 6 2.92 -3.64 21.91
C ALA A 6 1.99 -2.76 22.77
N LYS A 7 0.85 -3.29 23.23
CA LYS A 7 -0.04 -2.61 24.17
C LYS A 7 0.65 -2.24 25.49
N ALA A 8 1.43 -3.16 26.04
CA ALA A 8 2.17 -2.91 27.28
C ALA A 8 3.28 -1.86 27.09
N ASP A 9 3.93 -1.87 25.93
CA ASP A 9 4.98 -0.91 25.56
C ASP A 9 4.38 0.50 25.38
N PHE A 10 3.25 0.63 24.66
CA PHE A 10 2.49 1.87 24.54
C PHE A 10 2.07 2.43 25.90
N LYS A 11 1.51 1.59 26.79
CA LYS A 11 1.11 2.01 28.14
C LYS A 11 2.28 2.60 28.93
N ARG A 12 3.46 1.99 28.84
CA ARG A 12 4.68 2.50 29.50
C ARG A 12 5.14 3.82 28.88
N ALA A 13 5.10 3.93 27.56
CA ALA A 13 5.46 5.16 26.84
C ALA A 13 4.56 6.34 27.24
N VAL A 14 3.23 6.16 27.21
CA VAL A 14 2.26 7.20 27.62
C VAL A 14 2.49 7.65 29.05
N HIS A 15 2.72 6.71 29.98
CA HIS A 15 3.04 7.05 31.37
C HIS A 15 4.34 7.88 31.47
N ALA A 16 5.37 7.50 30.71
CA ALA A 16 6.65 8.21 30.69
C ALA A 16 6.52 9.62 30.08
N LEU A 17 5.76 9.78 29.00
CA LEU A 17 5.50 11.07 28.33
C LEU A 17 4.77 12.03 29.26
N LEU A 18 3.71 11.59 29.93
CA LEU A 18 3.01 12.41 30.92
C LEU A 18 3.94 12.86 32.05
N ALA A 19 4.76 11.96 32.58
CA ALA A 19 5.73 12.27 33.63
C ALA A 19 6.88 13.17 33.14
N ALA A 20 7.27 13.11 31.86
CA ALA A 20 8.24 14.01 31.26
C ALA A 20 7.65 15.42 31.10
N TYR A 21 6.45 15.52 30.53
CA TYR A 21 5.77 16.79 30.33
C TYR A 21 5.53 17.54 31.64
N GLU A 22 5.10 16.83 32.69
CA GLU A 22 4.90 17.42 34.03
C GLU A 22 6.20 17.92 34.67
N ARG A 23 7.35 17.32 34.33
CA ARG A 23 8.66 17.78 34.80
C ARG A 23 9.11 19.04 34.06
N ILE A 24 8.92 19.10 32.74
CA ILE A 24 9.29 20.24 31.90
C ILE A 24 8.44 21.46 32.27
N ASN A 25 7.13 21.26 32.47
CA ASN A 25 6.17 22.35 32.67
C ASN A 25 5.80 22.61 34.14
N ARG A 26 6.64 22.16 35.10
CA ARG A 26 6.40 22.41 36.53
C ARG A 26 6.59 23.90 36.86
N PRO A 27 5.76 24.52 37.72
CA PRO A 27 6.05 25.84 38.26
C PRO A 27 7.40 25.85 38.98
N GLY A 28 8.36 26.65 38.49
CA GLY A 28 9.75 26.68 38.98
C GLY A 28 10.71 25.65 38.35
N GLY A 29 10.33 25.04 37.22
CA GLY A 29 11.22 24.20 36.40
C GLY A 29 12.40 24.98 35.80
N PRO A 30 13.43 24.29 35.28
CA PRO A 30 14.57 24.94 34.64
C PRO A 30 14.09 25.70 33.40
N LEU A 31 14.27 27.02 33.41
CA LEU A 31 14.04 27.84 32.23
C LEU A 31 15.06 27.45 31.16
N PRO A 32 14.65 27.28 29.88
CA PRO A 32 15.57 26.89 28.81
C PRO A 32 16.69 27.92 28.60
N PHE A 33 16.46 29.17 28.99
CA PHE A 33 17.45 30.24 29.06
C PHE A 33 17.04 31.33 30.06
N GLN A 34 17.99 32.17 30.45
CA GLN A 34 17.76 33.27 31.39
C GLN A 34 16.88 34.36 30.74
N GLY A 35 15.66 34.55 31.25
CA GLY A 35 14.68 35.52 30.73
C GLY A 35 13.46 34.93 30.01
N ALA A 36 13.30 33.60 29.98
CA ALA A 36 12.10 32.97 29.42
C ALA A 36 10.85 33.25 30.30
N ASP A 37 9.79 33.76 29.69
CA ASP A 37 8.49 33.97 30.34
C ASP A 37 7.82 32.65 30.70
N VAL A 38 7.14 32.61 31.85
CA VAL A 38 6.27 31.48 32.27
C VAL A 38 4.92 31.62 31.59
N ASN A 39 4.89 31.51 30.26
CA ASN A 39 3.64 31.49 29.48
C ASN A 39 3.10 30.06 29.38
N PRO A 40 1.78 29.87 29.18
CA PRO A 40 1.23 28.57 28.85
C PRO A 40 1.96 27.98 27.64
N PRO A 41 2.20 26.66 27.59
CA PRO A 41 2.88 26.03 26.47
C PRO A 41 2.19 26.39 25.16
N LEU A 42 2.97 26.86 24.18
CA LEU A 42 2.47 27.12 22.83
C LEU A 42 2.06 25.79 22.18
N GLU A 43 1.30 25.87 21.09
CA GLU A 43 0.89 24.70 20.30
C GLU A 43 2.10 23.89 19.84
N HIS A 44 3.14 24.57 19.33
CA HIS A 44 4.41 23.97 18.96
C HIS A 44 5.07 23.17 20.10
N SER A 45 5.10 23.71 21.33
CA SER A 45 5.64 22.99 22.49
C SER A 45 4.77 21.78 22.87
N THR A 46 3.46 21.84 22.64
CA THR A 46 2.57 20.68 22.90
C THR A 46 2.83 19.55 21.91
N ARG A 47 3.12 19.90 20.67
CA ARG A 47 3.54 18.99 19.60
C ARG A 47 4.86 18.29 19.96
N GLU A 48 5.91 19.08 20.17
CA GLU A 48 7.27 18.60 20.44
C GLU A 48 7.39 17.83 21.78
N ASP A 49 6.87 18.39 22.88
CA ASP A 49 7.08 17.83 24.22
C ASP A 49 6.17 16.63 24.53
N PHE A 50 5.12 16.38 23.73
CA PHE A 50 4.16 15.32 24.02
C PHE A 50 3.64 14.56 22.80
N LEU A 51 3.05 15.24 21.80
CA LEU A 51 2.33 14.54 20.72
C LEU A 51 3.28 13.74 19.84
N ASP A 52 4.48 14.22 19.56
CA ASP A 52 5.44 13.49 18.71
C ASP A 52 5.75 12.11 19.30
N GLY A 53 6.19 12.08 20.57
CA GLY A 53 6.46 10.83 21.27
C GLY A 53 5.20 9.97 21.47
N PHE A 54 4.02 10.57 21.59
CA PHE A 54 2.75 9.84 21.68
C PHE A 54 2.41 9.14 20.36
N ILE A 55 2.61 9.82 19.22
CA ILE A 55 2.42 9.29 17.87
C ILE A 55 3.41 8.15 17.59
N GLU A 56 4.68 8.35 17.93
CA GLU A 56 5.70 7.29 17.81
C GLU A 56 5.36 6.06 18.66
N ALA A 57 4.86 6.26 19.87
CA ALA A 57 4.44 5.17 20.75
C ALA A 57 3.25 4.36 20.18
N LEU A 58 2.40 4.98 19.34
CA LEU A 58 1.33 4.31 18.60
C LEU A 58 1.85 3.49 17.41
N GLY A 59 3.17 3.53 17.15
CA GLY A 59 3.84 2.79 16.09
C GLY A 59 3.96 3.53 14.77
N TRP A 60 3.62 4.82 14.73
CA TRP A 60 3.83 5.68 13.59
C TRP A 60 5.26 6.22 13.54
N THR A 61 5.72 6.62 12.35
CA THR A 61 7.05 7.19 12.12
C THR A 61 6.90 8.60 11.57
N LEU A 62 7.40 9.60 12.29
CA LEU A 62 7.40 11.00 11.89
C LEU A 62 8.51 11.30 10.86
N GLY A 63 8.40 12.44 10.16
CA GLY A 63 9.42 12.98 9.27
C GLY A 63 9.31 12.57 7.80
N ALA A 64 10.23 13.07 6.97
CA ALA A 64 10.12 13.02 5.50
C ALA A 64 10.08 11.62 4.89
N ALA A 65 10.68 10.62 5.56
CA ALA A 65 10.64 9.21 5.15
C ALA A 65 9.66 8.37 5.99
N GLY A 66 8.94 9.02 6.91
CA GLY A 66 7.94 8.41 7.77
C GLY A 66 6.58 8.22 7.09
N ASP A 67 5.68 7.58 7.82
CA ASP A 67 4.28 7.38 7.46
C ASP A 67 3.34 8.40 8.13
N VAL A 68 3.90 9.40 8.81
CA VAL A 68 3.20 10.61 9.25
C VAL A 68 3.90 11.83 8.68
N VAL A 69 3.17 12.63 7.91
CA VAL A 69 3.62 13.92 7.37
C VAL A 69 3.20 15.02 8.34
N GLU A 70 4.18 15.75 8.84
CA GLU A 70 3.97 16.96 9.64
C GLU A 70 3.70 18.16 8.74
N GLU A 71 2.83 19.07 9.16
CA GLU A 71 2.45 20.27 8.39
C GLU A 71 2.02 19.92 6.96
N ALA A 72 1.20 18.88 6.83
CA ALA A 72 0.79 18.35 5.55
C ALA A 72 -0.02 19.41 4.78
N ARG A 73 0.41 19.69 3.56
CA ARG A 73 -0.19 20.71 2.70
C ARG A 73 -1.40 20.14 1.96
N ILE A 74 -2.55 20.75 2.15
CA ILE A 74 -3.69 20.58 1.25
C ILE A 74 -3.72 21.78 0.30
N LYS A 75 -3.65 21.50 -1.01
CA LYS A 75 -3.83 22.54 -2.03
C LYS A 75 -5.30 22.59 -2.43
N ALA A 76 -6.03 23.54 -1.84
CA ALA A 76 -7.27 24.09 -2.38
C ALA A 76 -7.02 25.52 -2.91
N ASP A 77 -8.03 26.39 -2.96
CA ASP A 77 -7.89 27.81 -3.35
C ASP A 77 -6.98 28.63 -2.41
N THR A 78 -6.79 28.15 -1.17
CA THR A 78 -5.77 28.64 -0.22
C THR A 78 -4.97 27.45 0.33
N THR A 79 -3.70 27.66 0.72
CA THR A 79 -2.88 26.58 1.30
C THR A 79 -3.17 26.47 2.80
N THR A 80 -3.78 25.36 3.22
CA THR A 80 -3.98 25.02 4.63
C THR A 80 -3.02 23.89 5.03
N TYR A 81 -2.56 23.94 6.28
CA TYR A 81 -1.59 22.99 6.83
C TYR A 81 -2.26 22.19 7.96
N MET A 82 -2.29 20.87 7.82
CA MET A 82 -2.67 19.96 8.90
C MET A 82 -1.46 19.71 9.80
N ASP A 83 -1.65 19.63 11.12
CA ASP A 83 -0.52 19.37 12.03
C ASP A 83 0.17 18.03 11.74
N TYR A 84 -0.62 16.94 11.68
CA TYR A 84 -0.11 15.63 11.28
C TYR A 84 -1.11 14.88 10.40
N LEU A 85 -0.57 14.22 9.38
CA LEU A 85 -1.30 13.35 8.47
C LEU A 85 -0.63 11.97 8.40
N GLY A 86 -1.25 10.99 9.04
CA GLY A 86 -0.87 9.58 8.91
C GLY A 86 -1.39 8.99 7.61
N VAL A 87 -0.51 8.31 6.88
CA VAL A 87 -0.78 7.72 5.56
C VAL A 87 -0.50 6.23 5.54
N SER A 88 -1.17 5.49 4.66
CA SER A 88 -0.83 4.09 4.39
C SER A 88 0.58 3.98 3.78
N ALA A 89 1.30 2.91 4.10
CA ALA A 89 2.70 2.76 3.68
C ALA A 89 2.84 2.58 2.16
N ASP A 90 1.93 1.83 1.54
CA ASP A 90 2.07 1.42 0.13
C ASP A 90 1.50 2.46 -0.85
N GLU A 91 0.32 2.99 -0.55
CA GLU A 91 -0.41 3.88 -1.46
C GLU A 91 -0.40 5.35 -1.02
N ARG A 92 0.14 5.63 0.17
CA ARG A 92 0.24 6.98 0.75
C ARG A 92 -1.11 7.71 0.85
N TYR A 93 -2.23 6.97 0.87
CA TYR A 93 -3.54 7.58 1.10
C TYR A 93 -3.71 7.97 2.57
N PRO A 94 -4.44 9.05 2.87
CA PRO A 94 -4.67 9.50 4.24
C PRO A 94 -5.55 8.54 5.05
N VAL A 95 -5.11 8.19 6.25
CA VAL A 95 -5.86 7.30 7.17
C VAL A 95 -6.07 7.88 8.56
N LEU A 96 -5.20 8.79 8.98
CA LEU A 96 -5.26 9.42 10.30
C LEU A 96 -4.97 10.91 10.17
N ILE A 97 -5.87 11.75 10.68
CA ILE A 97 -5.60 13.17 10.88
C ILE A 97 -5.36 13.39 12.37
N ILE A 98 -4.31 14.12 12.73
CA ILE A 98 -4.13 14.62 14.09
C ILE A 98 -4.04 16.13 14.04
N GLU A 99 -5.00 16.79 14.68
CA GLU A 99 -5.02 18.23 14.85
C GLU A 99 -4.65 18.57 16.29
N ALA A 100 -3.55 19.31 16.45
CA ALA A 100 -3.02 19.70 17.74
C ALA A 100 -3.56 21.06 18.16
N LYS A 101 -3.61 21.28 19.47
CA LYS A 101 -3.90 22.57 20.10
C LYS A 101 -2.93 22.78 21.26
N ALA A 102 -2.73 24.03 21.65
CA ALA A 102 -1.93 24.36 22.82
C ALA A 102 -2.46 23.67 24.10
N TRP A 103 -1.54 23.24 24.97
CA TRP A 103 -1.85 22.46 26.18
C TRP A 103 -2.89 23.09 27.11
N GLY A 104 -2.88 24.42 27.20
CA GLY A 104 -3.82 25.18 28.04
C GLY A 104 -5.22 25.34 27.45
N MET A 105 -5.49 24.82 26.25
CA MET A 105 -6.78 25.05 25.59
C MET A 105 -7.92 24.33 26.31
N PRO A 106 -9.05 25.04 26.55
CA PRO A 106 -10.15 24.51 27.33
C PRO A 106 -10.86 23.37 26.59
N PHE A 107 -11.37 22.42 27.37
CA PHE A 107 -12.27 21.41 26.85
C PHE A 107 -13.62 22.00 26.39
N VAL A 108 -14.41 21.22 25.66
CA VAL A 108 -15.68 21.68 25.06
C VAL A 108 -16.64 22.20 26.12
N ALA A 109 -17.25 23.34 25.84
CA ALA A 109 -18.21 23.98 26.73
C ALA A 109 -19.36 24.62 25.94
N SER A 110 -20.57 24.57 26.51
CA SER A 110 -21.74 25.20 25.92
C SER A 110 -21.58 26.72 25.90
N ARG A 111 -22.03 27.37 24.83
CA ARG A 111 -22.07 28.84 24.80
C ARG A 111 -23.09 29.38 25.81
N ARG A 112 -22.73 30.44 26.53
CA ARG A 112 -23.67 31.14 27.43
C ARG A 112 -24.89 31.64 26.64
N GLY A 113 -26.09 31.31 27.10
CA GLY A 113 -27.34 31.72 26.46
C GLY A 113 -27.81 30.82 25.30
N SER A 114 -27.11 29.73 25.00
CA SER A 114 -27.51 28.76 23.95
C SER A 114 -28.75 27.93 24.31
N GLY A 115 -29.17 27.93 25.57
CA GLY A 115 -30.23 27.03 26.07
C GLY A 115 -29.78 25.57 26.24
N VAL A 116 -28.50 25.26 25.95
CA VAL A 116 -27.89 23.91 25.97
C VAL A 116 -27.05 23.69 27.24
N GLY A 117 -27.36 24.39 28.33
CA GLY A 117 -26.61 24.26 29.59
C GLY A 117 -26.79 22.89 30.22
N GLY A 118 -25.68 22.26 30.65
CA GLY A 118 -25.71 20.95 31.33
C GLY A 118 -25.84 19.72 30.42
N VAL A 119 -25.69 19.89 29.11
CA VAL A 119 -25.63 18.78 28.15
C VAL A 119 -24.28 18.07 28.22
N GLU A 120 -24.30 16.75 28.05
CA GLU A 120 -23.11 15.91 28.03
C GLU A 120 -22.14 16.34 26.91
N SER A 121 -20.83 16.20 27.14
CA SER A 121 -19.81 16.66 26.21
C SER A 121 -19.88 16.01 24.83
N VAL A 122 -20.18 14.71 24.75
CA VAL A 122 -20.36 14.00 23.47
C VAL A 122 -21.52 14.62 22.68
N GLU A 123 -22.69 14.75 23.31
CA GLU A 123 -23.88 15.35 22.70
C GLU A 123 -23.64 16.81 22.26
N LEU A 124 -22.87 17.58 23.03
CA LEU A 124 -22.50 18.95 22.64
C LEU A 124 -21.59 18.96 21.39
N ILE A 125 -20.65 18.02 21.28
CA ILE A 125 -19.80 17.87 20.09
C ILE A 125 -20.67 17.46 18.89
N ILE A 126 -21.57 16.47 19.04
CA ILE A 126 -22.52 16.05 18.00
C ILE A 126 -23.31 17.25 17.47
N ARG A 127 -23.92 18.03 18.37
CA ARG A 127 -24.67 19.24 17.98
C ARG A 127 -23.80 20.25 17.26
N THR A 128 -22.54 20.38 17.64
CA THR A 128 -21.59 21.28 16.99
C THR A 128 -21.22 20.79 15.59
N ILE A 129 -20.99 19.49 15.39
CA ILE A 129 -20.75 18.89 14.07
C ILE A 129 -21.96 19.10 13.18
N MET A 130 -23.16 18.76 13.65
CA MET A 130 -24.41 18.95 12.91
C MET A 130 -24.64 20.42 12.55
N HIS A 131 -24.31 21.34 13.45
CA HIS A 131 -24.39 22.78 13.19
C HIS A 131 -23.44 23.22 12.06
N VAL A 132 -22.19 22.77 12.09
CA VAL A 132 -21.19 23.05 11.04
C VAL A 132 -21.61 22.43 9.70
N ARG A 133 -22.05 21.18 9.69
CA ARG A 133 -22.52 20.47 8.50
C ARG A 133 -23.68 21.20 7.81
N ASN A 134 -24.56 21.81 8.59
CA ASN A 134 -25.69 22.60 8.09
C ASN A 134 -25.32 24.05 7.70
N GLY A 135 -24.03 24.39 7.64
CA GLY A 135 -23.55 25.73 7.27
C GLY A 135 -23.79 26.80 8.35
N GLY A 136 -24.00 26.38 9.61
CA GLY A 136 -24.24 27.29 10.72
C GLY A 136 -22.96 28.04 11.10
N GLY A 137 -23.03 29.37 11.23
CA GLY A 137 -21.87 30.18 11.60
C GLY A 137 -21.51 30.14 13.11
N SER A 138 -20.29 30.57 13.43
CA SER A 138 -19.75 30.56 14.80
C SER A 138 -20.56 31.37 15.82
N ALA A 139 -21.29 32.40 15.36
CA ALA A 139 -22.12 33.26 16.21
C ALA A 139 -23.34 32.54 16.83
N SER A 140 -23.83 31.47 16.20
CA SER A 140 -24.98 30.69 16.65
C SER A 140 -24.63 29.27 17.09
N SER A 141 -23.33 28.93 17.14
CA SER A 141 -22.88 27.59 17.54
C SER A 141 -23.36 27.21 18.95
N PRO A 142 -23.75 25.94 19.17
CA PRO A 142 -24.09 25.42 20.50
C PRO A 142 -22.88 25.40 21.45
N ALA A 143 -21.67 25.21 20.92
CA ALA A 143 -20.42 25.29 21.66
C ALA A 143 -19.81 26.71 21.63
N ILE A 144 -18.83 26.95 22.50
CA ILE A 144 -18.03 28.17 22.44
C ILE A 144 -17.36 28.33 21.07
N LYS A 145 -17.12 29.59 20.67
CA LYS A 145 -16.57 29.97 19.36
C LYS A 145 -15.33 29.14 18.98
N LEU A 146 -14.42 28.96 19.94
CA LEU A 146 -13.19 28.20 19.74
C LEU A 146 -13.44 26.76 19.27
N TRP A 147 -14.37 26.06 19.91
CA TRP A 147 -14.71 24.68 19.55
C TRP A 147 -15.47 24.57 18.24
N HIS A 148 -16.25 25.60 17.88
CA HIS A 148 -16.83 25.68 16.55
C HIS A 148 -15.74 25.75 15.47
N GLU A 149 -14.74 26.61 15.66
CA GLU A 149 -13.62 26.75 14.72
C GLU A 149 -12.82 25.45 14.58
N TYR A 150 -12.60 24.71 15.68
CA TYR A 150 -11.92 23.41 15.62
C TYR A 150 -12.71 22.36 14.82
N ILE A 151 -14.02 22.28 15.04
CA ILE A 151 -14.89 21.34 14.33
C ILE A 151 -15.01 21.73 12.85
N GLU A 152 -15.09 23.02 12.54
CA GLU A 152 -15.09 23.54 11.16
C GLU A 152 -13.79 23.21 10.42
N GLN A 153 -12.65 23.37 11.09
CA GLN A 153 -11.34 23.03 10.54
C GLN A 153 -11.22 21.53 10.23
N VAL A 154 -11.55 20.66 11.19
CA VAL A 154 -11.55 19.20 11.00
C VAL A 154 -12.54 18.78 9.92
N HIS A 155 -13.73 19.37 9.88
CA HIS A 155 -14.72 19.12 8.82
C HIS A 155 -14.14 19.44 7.43
N GLY A 156 -13.48 20.59 7.28
CA GLY A 156 -12.80 20.99 6.04
C GLY A 156 -11.74 19.97 5.63
N TYR A 157 -10.89 19.54 6.56
CA TYR A 157 -9.87 18.52 6.31
C TYR A 157 -10.43 17.19 5.82
N VAL A 158 -11.47 16.68 6.49
CA VAL A 158 -12.10 15.41 6.11
C VAL A 158 -12.74 15.51 4.72
N ARG A 159 -13.40 16.64 4.41
CA ARG A 159 -13.98 16.90 3.09
C ARG A 159 -12.89 16.94 2.01
N ASP A 160 -11.88 17.79 2.20
CA ASP A 160 -10.89 18.06 1.16
C ASP A 160 -10.07 16.80 0.84
N LEU A 161 -9.73 15.98 1.85
CA LEU A 161 -9.07 14.69 1.61
C LEU A 161 -9.98 13.67 0.93
N LYS A 162 -11.26 13.63 1.28
CA LYS A 162 -12.22 12.73 0.61
C LYS A 162 -12.38 13.11 -0.86
N GLU A 163 -12.45 14.39 -1.17
CA GLU A 163 -12.53 14.88 -2.56
C GLU A 163 -11.24 14.60 -3.33
N GLN A 164 -10.08 14.83 -2.71
CA GLN A 164 -8.78 14.68 -3.37
C GLN A 164 -8.39 13.21 -3.62
N TYR A 165 -8.63 12.32 -2.65
CA TYR A 165 -8.17 10.93 -2.70
C TYR A 165 -9.29 9.92 -2.97
N SER A 166 -10.56 10.35 -2.99
CA SER A 166 -11.73 9.46 -3.04
C SER A 166 -11.79 8.41 -1.91
N HIS A 167 -10.95 8.54 -0.89
CA HIS A 167 -10.76 7.60 0.21
C HIS A 167 -11.34 8.14 1.52
N ASP A 168 -11.82 7.24 2.37
CA ASP A 168 -12.34 7.60 3.69
C ASP A 168 -11.22 7.61 4.72
N VAL A 169 -10.92 8.78 5.28
CA VAL A 169 -10.02 8.88 6.44
C VAL A 169 -10.59 8.03 7.57
N ALA A 170 -9.79 7.07 8.07
CA ALA A 170 -10.26 6.11 9.06
C ALA A 170 -10.47 6.76 10.43
N ARG A 171 -9.60 7.68 10.85
CA ARG A 171 -9.68 8.33 12.18
C ARG A 171 -9.27 9.80 12.13
N VAL A 172 -9.87 10.58 13.03
CA VAL A 172 -9.35 11.91 13.39
C VAL A 172 -9.12 11.98 14.88
N LEU A 173 -7.96 12.49 15.29
CA LEU A 173 -7.66 12.89 16.66
C LEU A 173 -7.59 14.42 16.73
N LEU A 174 -8.46 15.03 17.51
CA LEU A 174 -8.32 16.42 17.94
C LEU A 174 -7.82 16.41 19.39
N SER A 175 -6.73 17.12 19.68
CA SER A 175 -6.08 17.02 20.99
C SER A 175 -5.39 18.31 21.41
N SER A 176 -5.49 18.63 22.71
CA SER A 176 -4.58 19.59 23.36
C SER A 176 -3.51 18.91 24.23
N GLY A 177 -3.45 17.58 24.22
CA GLY A 177 -2.67 16.79 25.19
C GLY A 177 -3.33 16.66 26.57
N GLN A 178 -4.14 17.64 27.02
CA GLN A 178 -4.99 17.50 28.22
C GLN A 178 -6.23 16.61 27.99
N TRP A 179 -6.70 16.56 26.75
CA TRP A 179 -7.84 15.78 26.33
C TRP A 179 -7.58 15.25 24.92
N LEU A 180 -8.12 14.07 24.62
CA LEU A 180 -8.20 13.47 23.28
C LEU A 180 -9.69 13.41 22.90
N VAL A 181 -10.03 13.91 21.72
CA VAL A 181 -11.31 13.63 21.06
C VAL A 181 -11.02 12.86 19.79
N ILE A 182 -11.40 11.57 19.79
CA ILE A 182 -11.18 10.66 18.68
C ILE A 182 -12.49 10.47 17.94
N PHE A 183 -12.52 10.83 16.66
CA PHE A 183 -13.62 10.55 15.75
C PHE A 183 -13.36 9.21 15.04
N VAL A 184 -14.22 8.23 15.32
CA VAL A 184 -14.06 6.84 14.88
C VAL A 184 -14.46 6.66 13.41
N ARG A 185 -15.47 7.40 12.93
CA ARG A 185 -15.92 7.34 11.53
C ARG A 185 -16.09 8.75 10.97
N PRO A 186 -15.00 9.51 10.79
CA PRO A 186 -15.08 10.94 10.55
C PRO A 186 -15.81 11.28 9.24
N VAL A 187 -15.66 10.51 8.16
CA VAL A 187 -16.43 10.76 6.93
C VAL A 187 -17.93 10.64 7.18
N VAL A 188 -18.37 9.62 7.90
CA VAL A 188 -19.80 9.44 8.27
C VAL A 188 -20.27 10.58 9.16
N SER A 189 -19.51 10.92 10.20
CA SER A 189 -19.91 11.94 11.17
C SER A 189 -19.94 13.35 10.57
N PHE A 190 -18.93 13.71 9.77
CA PHE A 190 -18.76 15.07 9.24
C PHE A 190 -19.46 15.28 7.89
N LEU A 191 -19.48 14.28 7.00
CA LEU A 191 -19.98 14.43 5.62
C LEU A 191 -21.26 13.63 5.35
N GLY A 192 -21.64 12.70 6.22
CA GLY A 192 -22.83 11.87 6.03
C GLY A 192 -24.14 12.63 6.23
N ASP A 193 -25.22 12.09 5.66
CA ASP A 193 -26.57 12.67 5.78
C ASP A 193 -27.28 12.29 7.10
N ALA A 194 -26.89 11.16 7.70
CA ALA A 194 -27.48 10.64 8.94
C ALA A 194 -27.13 11.50 10.17
N ALA A 195 -27.81 11.25 11.29
CA ALA A 195 -27.39 11.82 12.58
C ALA A 195 -26.03 11.23 13.00
N VAL A 196 -25.21 12.02 13.70
CA VAL A 196 -23.95 11.52 14.26
C VAL A 196 -24.27 10.65 15.48
N GLU A 197 -23.72 9.43 15.50
CA GLU A 197 -23.89 8.50 16.62
C GLU A 197 -22.91 8.82 17.75
N SER A 198 -23.31 8.63 19.00
CA SER A 198 -22.44 8.84 20.17
C SER A 198 -21.19 7.98 20.13
N ASP A 199 -21.31 6.75 19.62
CA ASP A 199 -20.24 5.77 19.54
C ASP A 199 -19.15 6.16 18.53
N ASP A 200 -19.41 7.15 17.68
CA ASP A 200 -18.41 7.70 16.75
C ASP A 200 -17.43 8.66 17.43
N ILE A 201 -17.66 9.05 18.69
CA ILE A 201 -16.87 10.05 19.39
C ILE A 201 -16.37 9.48 20.71
N VAL A 202 -15.06 9.30 20.82
CA VAL A 202 -14.40 8.85 22.05
C VAL A 202 -13.64 10.02 22.68
N ILE A 203 -14.03 10.38 23.90
CA ILE A 203 -13.36 11.41 24.71
C ILE A 203 -12.51 10.71 25.76
N VAL A 204 -11.25 11.13 25.90
CA VAL A 204 -10.35 10.67 26.97
C VAL A 204 -9.66 11.87 27.59
N HIS A 205 -9.70 12.01 28.91
CA HIS A 205 -8.95 13.03 29.63
C HIS A 205 -7.56 12.54 30.08
N LYS A 206 -6.62 13.47 30.28
CA LYS A 206 -5.22 13.18 30.67
C LYS A 206 -5.09 12.14 31.78
N ASN A 207 -5.90 12.27 32.84
CA ASN A 207 -5.89 11.38 34.00
C ASN A 207 -6.34 9.94 33.67
N GLU A 208 -6.99 9.73 32.54
CA GLU A 208 -7.47 8.42 32.08
C GLU A 208 -6.52 7.75 31.08
N TYR A 209 -5.54 8.46 30.50
CA TYR A 209 -4.71 7.94 29.40
C TYR A 209 -4.03 6.60 29.73
N VAL A 210 -3.49 6.46 30.94
CA VAL A 210 -2.82 5.22 31.37
C VAL A 210 -3.82 4.09 31.62
N ALA A 211 -5.01 4.42 32.12
CA ALA A 211 -6.06 3.44 32.39
C ALA A 211 -6.72 2.94 31.08
N ARG A 212 -6.94 3.85 30.14
CA ARG A 212 -7.55 3.61 28.83
C ARG A 212 -6.53 3.43 27.71
N SER A 213 -5.25 3.21 28.03
CA SER A 213 -4.18 3.12 27.04
C SER A 213 -4.41 2.01 26.01
N SER A 214 -5.04 0.90 26.42
CA SER A 214 -5.36 -0.20 25.49
C SER A 214 -6.41 0.22 24.46
N GLU A 215 -7.43 0.98 24.88
CA GLU A 215 -8.46 1.49 23.97
C GLU A 215 -7.88 2.53 23.01
N ILE A 216 -7.09 3.47 23.52
CA ILE A 216 -6.38 4.47 22.70
C ILE A 216 -5.50 3.78 21.64
N PHE A 217 -4.72 2.77 22.05
CA PHE A 217 -3.85 2.01 21.15
C PHE A 217 -4.64 1.29 20.05
N GLU A 218 -5.81 0.76 20.37
CA GLU A 218 -6.69 0.08 19.40
C GLU A 218 -7.38 1.05 18.45
N LEU A 219 -7.65 2.27 18.90
CA LEU A 219 -8.30 3.28 18.07
C LEU A 219 -7.32 3.97 17.12
N LEU A 220 -6.08 4.21 17.55
CA LEU A 220 -5.14 5.10 16.86
C LEU A 220 -3.83 4.43 16.42
N GLY A 221 -3.58 3.19 16.87
CA GLY A 221 -2.33 2.49 16.57
C GLY A 221 -2.16 2.27 15.08
N ARG A 222 -0.94 2.49 14.56
CA ARG A 222 -0.62 2.28 13.15
C ARG A 222 -1.05 0.89 12.67
N HIS A 223 -0.80 -0.13 13.48
CA HIS A 223 -1.18 -1.52 13.20
C HIS A 223 -2.69 -1.77 13.00
N ARG A 224 -3.56 -0.81 13.32
CA ARG A 224 -5.01 -0.88 13.05
C ARG A 224 -5.44 -0.06 11.86
N LEU A 225 -4.78 1.08 11.64
CA LEU A 225 -5.19 2.08 10.66
C LEU A 225 -4.39 2.00 9.35
N ALA A 226 -3.17 1.47 9.41
CA ALA A 226 -2.18 1.51 8.35
C ALA A 226 -1.23 0.30 8.36
N ASP A 227 -1.57 -0.81 9.04
CA ASP A 227 -0.79 -2.04 8.85
C ASP A 227 -1.09 -2.55 7.45
N SER A 228 -0.23 -2.14 6.53
CA SER A 228 0.03 -2.91 5.34
C SER A 228 0.40 -4.32 5.78
N PRO A 229 -0.25 -5.35 5.24
CA PRO A 229 0.19 -6.71 5.44
C PRO A 229 1.68 -6.81 5.08
N PRO A 230 2.45 -7.71 5.72
CA PRO A 230 3.80 -8.01 5.28
C PRO A 230 3.84 -8.20 3.78
N LYS A 231 4.84 -7.61 3.12
CA LYS A 231 4.97 -7.63 1.66
C LYS A 231 4.89 -9.04 1.08
N THR A 232 5.43 -10.01 1.82
CA THR A 232 5.28 -11.43 1.55
C THR A 232 4.83 -12.15 2.81
N LEU A 233 3.89 -13.08 2.64
CA LEU A 233 3.37 -13.95 3.66
C LEU A 233 3.82 -15.39 3.41
N ARG A 234 4.01 -16.14 4.48
CA ARG A 234 3.95 -17.61 4.44
C ARG A 234 2.49 -18.06 4.52
N PRO A 235 2.12 -19.22 3.96
CA PRO A 235 0.73 -19.70 3.99
C PRO A 235 0.13 -19.72 5.41
N ALA A 236 0.90 -20.17 6.41
CA ALA A 236 0.46 -20.22 7.81
C ALA A 236 0.14 -18.84 8.44
N GLN A 237 0.60 -17.73 7.81
CA GLN A 237 0.32 -16.37 8.29
C GLN A 237 -1.01 -15.82 7.74
N LEU A 238 -1.58 -16.42 6.68
CA LEU A 238 -2.74 -15.89 5.96
C LEU A 238 -3.94 -15.58 6.86
N LYS A 239 -4.32 -16.50 7.76
CA LYS A 239 -5.44 -16.33 8.71
C LYS A 239 -5.32 -15.08 9.59
N SER A 240 -4.11 -14.56 9.76
CA SER A 240 -3.89 -13.35 10.56
C SER A 240 -4.22 -12.06 9.81
N TYR A 241 -4.36 -12.11 8.49
CA TYR A 241 -4.49 -10.94 7.61
C TYR A 241 -5.75 -10.95 6.74
N VAL A 242 -6.35 -12.13 6.52
CA VAL A 242 -7.57 -12.28 5.72
C VAL A 242 -8.43 -13.42 6.26
N SER A 243 -9.75 -13.24 6.23
CA SER A 243 -10.72 -14.27 6.57
C SER A 243 -11.36 -14.86 5.30
N ALA A 244 -11.94 -16.04 5.40
CA ALA A 244 -12.58 -16.74 4.28
C ALA A 244 -13.62 -15.87 3.53
N VAL A 245 -14.38 -15.05 4.25
CA VAL A 245 -15.44 -14.20 3.66
C VAL A 245 -14.88 -12.97 2.94
N ASP A 246 -13.63 -12.62 3.21
CA ASP A 246 -12.97 -11.46 2.62
C ASP A 246 -12.15 -11.82 1.38
N VAL A 247 -12.09 -13.10 0.98
CA VAL A 247 -11.36 -13.55 -0.22
C VAL A 247 -12.24 -13.40 -1.47
N VAL A 248 -11.78 -12.59 -2.43
CA VAL A 248 -12.46 -12.38 -3.72
C VAL A 248 -11.95 -13.36 -4.77
N ALA A 249 -10.62 -13.52 -4.85
CA ALA A 249 -9.97 -14.34 -5.84
C ALA A 249 -8.57 -14.75 -5.37
N LEU A 250 -8.11 -15.89 -5.90
CA LEU A 250 -6.73 -16.33 -5.85
C LEU A 250 -6.15 -16.26 -7.26
N TYR A 251 -4.87 -15.95 -7.40
CA TYR A 251 -4.17 -16.00 -8.69
C TYR A 251 -2.86 -16.74 -8.50
N HIS A 252 -2.48 -17.57 -9.47
CA HIS A 252 -1.08 -17.94 -9.61
C HIS A 252 -0.25 -16.68 -9.88
N ALA A 253 0.88 -16.63 -9.21
CA ALA A 253 1.88 -15.61 -9.36
C ALA A 253 3.27 -16.25 -9.26
N MET A 254 4.29 -15.47 -9.55
CA MET A 254 5.67 -15.91 -9.35
C MET A 254 6.59 -14.74 -9.13
N VAL A 255 7.56 -14.93 -8.25
CA VAL A 255 8.74 -14.08 -8.21
C VAL A 255 9.77 -14.66 -9.17
N ILE A 256 10.27 -13.85 -10.08
CA ILE A 256 11.33 -14.21 -11.01
C ILE A 256 12.56 -13.40 -10.64
N LYS A 257 13.68 -14.11 -10.46
CA LYS A 257 14.99 -13.50 -10.30
C LYS A 257 15.88 -13.85 -11.48
N PHE A 258 16.49 -12.83 -12.08
CA PHE A 258 17.41 -12.98 -13.19
C PHE A 258 18.84 -12.73 -12.70
N GLU A 259 19.65 -13.78 -12.65
CA GLU A 259 21.02 -13.71 -12.15
C GLU A 259 22.05 -13.80 -13.28
N SER A 260 23.14 -13.06 -13.10
CA SER A 260 24.34 -13.21 -13.91
C SER A 260 25.24 -14.27 -13.29
N SER A 261 25.28 -15.46 -13.89
CA SER A 261 26.05 -16.60 -13.39
C SER A 261 27.39 -16.76 -14.12
N GLY A 262 28.35 -17.38 -13.44
CA GLY A 262 29.69 -17.68 -13.97
C GLY A 262 30.79 -16.79 -13.40
N SER A 263 32.02 -17.02 -13.87
CA SER A 263 33.20 -16.26 -13.41
C SER A 263 33.34 -14.96 -14.21
N SER A 264 33.80 -13.90 -13.55
CA SER A 264 34.12 -12.60 -14.17
C SER A 264 35.18 -12.67 -15.27
N ARG A 265 35.85 -13.82 -15.44
CA ARG A 265 36.81 -14.08 -16.51
C ARG A 265 36.19 -14.62 -17.80
N PHE A 266 34.92 -15.01 -17.78
CA PHE A 266 34.21 -15.55 -18.94
C PHE A 266 32.94 -14.74 -19.20
N THR A 267 32.35 -14.90 -20.39
CA THR A 267 31.06 -14.30 -20.71
C THR A 267 30.00 -14.78 -19.71
N PRO A 268 29.35 -13.87 -18.96
CA PRO A 268 28.33 -14.25 -18.01
C PRO A 268 27.16 -14.94 -18.69
N ARG A 269 26.53 -15.89 -17.99
CA ARG A 269 25.35 -16.61 -18.48
C ARG A 269 24.13 -16.26 -17.65
N PRO A 270 22.98 -15.99 -18.26
CA PRO A 270 21.78 -15.74 -17.51
C PRO A 270 21.32 -17.03 -16.81
N LEU A 271 20.89 -16.89 -15.56
CA LEU A 271 20.19 -17.89 -14.77
C LEU A 271 18.86 -17.28 -14.35
N VAL A 272 17.75 -17.95 -14.64
CA VAL A 272 16.41 -17.52 -14.22
C VAL A 272 15.96 -18.45 -13.10
N LEU A 273 15.64 -17.87 -11.94
CA LEU A 273 15.07 -18.58 -10.80
C LEU A 273 13.60 -18.22 -10.68
N ALA A 274 12.74 -19.23 -10.67
CA ALA A 274 11.31 -19.08 -10.48
C ALA A 274 10.90 -19.48 -9.07
N TYR A 275 10.17 -18.60 -8.40
CA TYR A 275 9.63 -18.82 -7.07
C TYR A 275 8.10 -18.76 -7.17
N PRO A 276 7.41 -19.91 -7.10
CA PRO A 276 5.95 -19.94 -7.13
C PRO A 276 5.36 -19.10 -5.99
N ALA A 277 4.36 -18.30 -6.35
CA ALA A 277 3.65 -17.40 -5.45
C ALA A 277 2.14 -17.51 -5.67
N VAL A 278 1.38 -17.06 -4.67
CA VAL A 278 -0.08 -16.91 -4.78
C VAL A 278 -0.43 -15.49 -4.39
N LEU A 279 -1.23 -14.83 -5.21
CA LEU A 279 -1.87 -13.58 -4.83
C LEU A 279 -3.28 -13.84 -4.30
N VAL A 280 -3.56 -13.33 -3.10
CA VAL A 280 -4.90 -13.34 -2.50
C VAL A 280 -5.47 -11.93 -2.62
N GLN A 281 -6.56 -11.79 -3.37
CA GLN A 281 -7.29 -10.54 -3.47
C GLN A 281 -8.37 -10.47 -2.40
N ARG A 282 -8.36 -9.40 -1.63
CA ARG A 282 -9.37 -9.11 -0.61
C ARG A 282 -10.54 -8.29 -1.15
N THR A 283 -11.66 -8.31 -0.42
CA THR A 283 -12.88 -7.54 -0.71
C THR A 283 -12.67 -6.02 -0.69
N ASP A 284 -11.69 -5.53 0.05
CA ASP A 284 -11.27 -4.12 0.10
C ASP A 284 -10.26 -3.75 -0.99
N GLY A 285 -9.92 -4.68 -1.89
CA GLY A 285 -8.98 -4.46 -3.00
C GLY A 285 -7.51 -4.73 -2.65
N VAL A 286 -7.17 -5.01 -1.40
CA VAL A 286 -5.79 -5.33 -0.99
C VAL A 286 -5.34 -6.65 -1.62
N LEU A 287 -4.11 -6.66 -2.15
CA LEU A 287 -3.45 -7.85 -2.69
C LEU A 287 -2.42 -8.37 -1.69
N LEU A 288 -2.56 -9.61 -1.24
CA LEU A 288 -1.58 -10.29 -0.38
C LEU A 288 -0.73 -11.24 -1.21
N THR A 289 0.59 -11.10 -1.15
CA THR A 289 1.53 -12.03 -1.79
C THR A 289 1.93 -13.14 -0.82
N VAL A 290 1.74 -14.38 -1.22
CA VAL A 290 2.11 -15.57 -0.44
C VAL A 290 3.21 -16.33 -1.17
N LEU A 291 4.28 -16.67 -0.44
CA LEU A 291 5.40 -17.46 -0.96
C LEU A 291 5.48 -18.81 -0.25
N GLY A 292 5.58 -19.86 -1.06
CA GLY A 292 5.69 -21.24 -0.58
C GLY A 292 7.12 -21.62 -0.19
N GLN A 293 7.94 -21.95 -1.18
CA GLN A 293 9.31 -22.43 -1.00
C GLN A 293 10.31 -21.28 -0.82
N GLU A 294 11.44 -21.58 -0.17
CA GLU A 294 12.55 -20.64 0.02
C GLU A 294 13.62 -20.76 -1.08
N GLU A 295 13.67 -21.89 -1.77
CA GLU A 295 14.59 -22.14 -2.88
C GLU A 295 13.89 -21.87 -4.21
N GLY A 296 14.63 -21.25 -5.14
CA GLY A 296 14.13 -20.95 -6.48
C GLY A 296 14.33 -22.13 -7.41
N ILE A 297 13.34 -22.41 -8.24
CA ILE A 297 13.39 -23.44 -9.26
C ILE A 297 14.13 -22.86 -10.47
N ALA A 298 15.29 -23.42 -10.78
CA ALA A 298 16.15 -22.92 -11.85
C ALA A 298 15.63 -23.36 -13.22
N LEU A 299 15.34 -22.39 -14.08
CA LEU A 299 15.02 -22.67 -15.48
C LEU A 299 16.30 -23.11 -16.20
N ASP A 300 16.41 -24.40 -16.55
CA ASP A 300 17.45 -24.86 -17.47
C ASP A 300 16.98 -24.67 -18.91
N SER A 301 17.68 -23.80 -19.62
CA SER A 301 17.46 -23.53 -21.02
C SER A 301 17.60 -24.76 -21.96
N ARG A 302 18.22 -25.86 -21.50
CA ARG A 302 18.40 -27.10 -22.27
C ARG A 302 17.34 -28.17 -21.99
N ASP A 303 16.66 -28.07 -20.86
CA ASP A 303 15.55 -28.95 -20.48
C ASP A 303 14.51 -28.14 -19.72
N THR A 304 13.59 -27.54 -20.48
CA THR A 304 12.49 -26.77 -19.92
C THR A 304 11.36 -27.67 -19.40
N SER A 305 11.32 -28.94 -19.80
CA SER A 305 10.19 -29.83 -19.51
C SER A 305 10.11 -30.19 -18.03
N GLY A 306 11.22 -30.63 -17.43
CA GLY A 306 11.28 -30.92 -16.00
C GLY A 306 11.06 -29.68 -15.13
N HIS A 307 11.54 -28.51 -15.59
CA HIS A 307 11.28 -27.23 -14.92
C HIS A 307 9.79 -26.90 -14.86
N PHE A 308 9.06 -27.06 -15.97
CA PHE A 308 7.62 -26.79 -15.96
C PHE A 308 6.87 -27.74 -15.01
N ASP A 309 7.23 -29.04 -14.98
CA ASP A 309 6.62 -30.00 -14.06
C ASP A 309 6.85 -29.58 -12.59
N GLU A 310 8.08 -29.19 -12.25
CA GLU A 310 8.44 -28.77 -10.89
C GLU A 310 7.72 -27.48 -10.47
N VAL A 311 7.61 -26.50 -11.37
CA VAL A 311 6.86 -25.26 -11.09
C VAL A 311 5.36 -25.53 -10.97
N ASP A 312 4.78 -26.35 -11.86
CA ASP A 312 3.35 -26.71 -11.81
C ASP A 312 3.02 -27.38 -10.46
N ASP A 313 3.81 -28.38 -10.05
CA ASP A 313 3.63 -29.08 -8.79
C ASP A 313 3.74 -28.14 -7.58
N ALA A 314 4.77 -27.30 -7.55
CA ALA A 314 5.01 -26.37 -6.45
C ALA A 314 3.93 -25.26 -6.36
N ALA A 315 3.48 -24.73 -7.50
CA ALA A 315 2.45 -23.70 -7.55
C ALA A 315 1.07 -24.24 -7.14
N ASN A 316 0.70 -25.44 -7.62
CA ASN A 316 -0.55 -26.09 -7.26
C ASN A 316 -0.57 -26.49 -5.78
N ALA A 317 0.54 -27.02 -5.26
CA ALA A 317 0.68 -27.30 -3.83
C ALA A 317 0.53 -26.03 -2.99
N LEU A 318 1.09 -24.90 -3.44
CA LEU A 318 0.98 -23.63 -2.72
C LEU A 318 -0.47 -23.13 -2.66
N ILE A 319 -1.22 -23.18 -3.76
CA ILE A 319 -2.65 -22.84 -3.75
C ILE A 319 -3.42 -23.74 -2.79
N ALA A 320 -3.19 -25.06 -2.85
CA ALA A 320 -3.87 -26.00 -1.97
C ALA A 320 -3.63 -25.68 -0.48
N VAL A 321 -2.38 -25.40 -0.10
CA VAL A 321 -2.04 -24.99 1.27
C VAL A 321 -2.68 -23.64 1.64
N CYS A 322 -2.73 -22.67 0.73
CA CYS A 322 -3.40 -21.40 0.98
C CYS A 322 -4.91 -21.60 1.20
N CYS A 323 -5.56 -22.44 0.40
CA CYS A 323 -6.97 -22.78 0.53
C CYS A 323 -7.27 -23.47 1.86
N ASP A 324 -6.46 -24.45 2.25
CA ASP A 324 -6.56 -25.14 3.54
C ASP A 324 -6.37 -24.16 4.72
N GLU A 325 -5.41 -23.25 4.61
CA GLU A 325 -5.21 -22.17 5.58
C GLU A 325 -6.28 -21.08 5.52
N LEU A 326 -7.13 -21.00 4.52
CA LEU A 326 -8.23 -20.04 4.53
C LEU A 326 -9.56 -20.72 4.86
N GLY A 327 -9.61 -22.06 4.85
CA GLY A 327 -10.85 -22.81 4.94
C GLY A 327 -11.77 -22.52 3.76
N VAL A 328 -11.19 -22.20 2.60
CA VAL A 328 -11.90 -21.91 1.35
C VAL A 328 -11.56 -22.97 0.30
N ASN A 329 -12.41 -23.10 -0.70
CA ASN A 329 -12.12 -23.91 -1.89
C ASN A 329 -12.37 -23.03 -3.12
N ILE A 330 -11.33 -22.30 -3.52
CA ILE A 330 -11.38 -21.33 -4.61
C ILE A 330 -10.28 -21.70 -5.61
N ASP A 331 -10.65 -21.85 -6.87
CA ASP A 331 -9.69 -22.04 -7.96
C ASP A 331 -9.02 -20.71 -8.33
N ALA A 332 -7.81 -20.78 -8.91
CA ALA A 332 -7.13 -19.61 -9.44
C ALA A 332 -7.98 -18.93 -10.52
N ALA A 333 -8.10 -17.61 -10.45
CA ALA A 333 -8.80 -16.79 -11.42
C ALA A 333 -7.91 -16.47 -12.63
N GLY A 334 -8.55 -16.26 -13.79
CA GLY A 334 -7.87 -15.83 -15.02
C GLY A 334 -7.15 -14.49 -14.85
N VAL A 335 -6.04 -14.33 -15.57
CA VAL A 335 -5.23 -13.10 -15.52
C VAL A 335 -6.02 -11.87 -15.97
N ASP A 336 -7.01 -12.05 -16.84
CA ASP A 336 -7.94 -11.02 -17.31
C ASP A 336 -8.83 -10.43 -16.19
N ARG A 337 -8.98 -11.15 -15.07
CA ARG A 337 -9.72 -10.70 -13.90
C ARG A 337 -8.86 -9.97 -12.87
N PHE A 338 -7.53 -9.99 -13.03
CA PHE A 338 -6.63 -9.34 -12.10
C PHE A 338 -6.74 -7.81 -12.23
N PRO A 339 -6.95 -7.06 -11.12
CA PRO A 339 -7.13 -5.61 -11.18
C PRO A 339 -5.88 -4.84 -11.65
N GLY A 340 -4.71 -5.48 -11.62
CA GLY A 340 -3.41 -4.83 -11.85
C GLY A 340 -2.72 -4.47 -10.54
N PHE A 341 -1.39 -4.42 -10.57
CA PHE A 341 -0.62 -3.83 -9.49
C PHE A 341 -0.87 -2.31 -9.44
N PRO A 342 -0.93 -1.71 -8.24
CA PRO A 342 -1.01 -0.26 -8.10
C PRO A 342 0.18 0.41 -8.80
N GLN A 343 -0.10 1.30 -9.76
CA GLN A 343 0.96 2.07 -10.43
C GLN A 343 1.47 3.16 -9.48
N LYS A 344 2.80 3.23 -9.27
CA LYS A 344 3.42 4.42 -8.65
C LYS A 344 3.16 5.63 -9.57
N ALA A 345 2.77 6.77 -8.98
CA ALA A 345 2.31 7.98 -9.69
C ALA A 345 3.29 8.60 -10.73
N SER A 346 4.48 8.02 -10.94
CA SER A 346 5.45 8.46 -11.96
C SER A 346 5.51 7.58 -13.22
N ALA A 347 4.75 6.48 -13.32
CA ALA A 347 4.79 5.57 -14.47
C ALA A 347 3.72 5.92 -15.52
N ALA A 348 3.82 7.11 -16.11
CA ALA A 348 2.81 7.68 -17.01
C ALA A 348 2.79 7.08 -18.45
N LEU A 349 3.07 5.79 -18.66
CA LEU A 349 3.21 5.26 -20.04
C LEU A 349 2.48 3.95 -20.37
N SER A 350 1.62 3.42 -19.51
CA SER A 350 0.67 2.38 -19.95
C SER A 350 -0.72 2.62 -19.36
N GLU A 351 -1.66 3.06 -20.20
CA GLU A 351 -3.09 2.92 -19.91
C GLU A 351 -3.41 1.42 -19.84
N GLY A 352 -3.32 0.83 -18.64
CA GLY A 352 -3.58 -0.60 -18.42
C GLY A 352 -3.11 -1.11 -17.06
N SER A 353 -3.75 -2.17 -16.57
CA SER A 353 -3.35 -2.91 -15.37
C SER A 353 -1.91 -3.43 -15.51
N ALA A 354 -1.06 -3.18 -14.52
CA ALA A 354 0.30 -3.73 -14.50
C ALA A 354 0.26 -5.18 -14.00
N PHE A 355 0.78 -6.13 -14.78
CA PHE A 355 0.83 -7.56 -14.41
C PHE A 355 2.21 -8.01 -13.92
N VAL A 356 3.18 -7.10 -13.98
CA VAL A 356 4.55 -7.27 -13.50
C VAL A 356 4.84 -6.09 -12.59
N GLY A 357 5.17 -6.36 -11.34
CA GLY A 357 5.56 -5.38 -10.33
C GLY A 357 7.00 -5.59 -9.87
N ASP A 358 7.63 -4.52 -9.39
CA ASP A 358 8.96 -4.62 -8.78
C ASP A 358 8.84 -5.22 -7.37
N VAL A 359 9.72 -6.17 -7.03
CA VAL A 359 9.87 -6.66 -5.66
C VAL A 359 10.85 -5.75 -4.94
N ASP A 360 10.39 -4.93 -4.00
CA ASP A 360 11.24 -4.17 -3.07
C ASP A 360 12.30 -3.26 -3.71
N GLU A 361 12.12 -2.88 -4.98
CA GLU A 361 13.12 -2.15 -5.77
C GLU A 361 14.46 -2.90 -5.87
N VAL A 362 14.44 -4.23 -5.65
CA VAL A 362 15.59 -5.11 -5.86
C VAL A 362 15.82 -5.23 -7.37
N PRO A 363 17.01 -4.90 -7.87
CA PRO A 363 17.32 -5.05 -9.28
C PRO A 363 17.20 -6.50 -9.72
N ASP A 364 16.69 -6.69 -10.94
CA ASP A 364 16.57 -7.99 -11.59
C ASP A 364 15.68 -9.02 -10.87
N GLU A 365 14.71 -8.52 -10.10
CA GLU A 365 13.69 -9.31 -9.41
C GLU A 365 12.29 -8.72 -9.63
N TRP A 366 11.34 -9.54 -10.07
CA TRP A 366 9.99 -9.11 -10.41
C TRP A 366 8.93 -10.06 -9.86
N LEU A 367 7.78 -9.51 -9.50
CA LEU A 367 6.57 -10.27 -9.17
C LEU A 367 5.63 -10.24 -10.37
N LEU A 368 5.28 -11.42 -10.88
CA LEU A 368 4.41 -11.60 -12.03
C LEU A 368 3.11 -12.25 -11.62
N VAL A 369 1.99 -11.83 -12.22
CA VAL A 369 0.69 -12.50 -12.05
C VAL A 369 0.36 -13.29 -13.30
N THR A 370 0.25 -14.60 -13.18
CA THR A 370 0.05 -15.52 -14.31
C THR A 370 -1.39 -16.06 -14.38
N GLY A 371 -2.22 -15.76 -13.38
CA GLY A 371 -3.65 -16.06 -13.38
C GLY A 371 -3.92 -17.54 -13.12
N THR A 372 -4.39 -18.28 -14.13
CA THR A 372 -4.61 -19.73 -14.06
C THR A 372 -3.38 -20.55 -14.39
N GLU A 373 -2.36 -19.93 -15.01
CA GLU A 373 -1.14 -20.63 -15.42
C GLU A 373 -0.12 -20.56 -14.28
N ALA A 374 0.59 -21.66 -13.99
CA ALA A 374 1.62 -21.65 -12.95
C ALA A 374 2.91 -20.92 -13.40
N HIS A 375 3.10 -20.70 -14.71
CA HIS A 375 4.32 -20.13 -15.27
C HIS A 375 4.03 -19.04 -16.33
N TYR A 376 4.92 -18.05 -16.49
CA TYR A 376 4.77 -16.96 -17.47
C TYR A 376 5.07 -17.39 -18.91
N LEU A 377 5.93 -18.38 -19.06
CA LEU A 377 6.17 -19.12 -20.31
C LEU A 377 5.15 -20.25 -20.48
N ARG A 378 4.70 -20.44 -21.71
CA ARG A 378 3.92 -21.62 -22.10
C ARG A 378 4.87 -22.80 -22.32
N ARG A 379 4.42 -24.02 -22.01
CA ARG A 379 5.15 -25.26 -22.36
C ARG A 379 5.43 -25.36 -23.84
N THR A 380 4.44 -25.06 -24.65
CA THR A 380 4.54 -24.99 -26.11
C THR A 380 4.00 -23.66 -26.61
N PRO A 381 4.61 -23.06 -27.64
CA PRO A 381 4.06 -21.89 -28.31
C PRO A 381 2.61 -22.12 -28.78
N ALA A 382 1.79 -21.08 -28.79
CA ALA A 382 0.40 -21.16 -29.22
C ALA A 382 0.24 -21.47 -30.72
N VAL A 383 1.28 -21.20 -31.50
CA VAL A 383 1.38 -21.53 -32.91
C VAL A 383 2.48 -22.58 -33.07
N ASP A 384 2.09 -23.75 -33.58
CA ASP A 384 3.04 -24.81 -33.91
C ASP A 384 4.02 -24.35 -35.00
N ALA A 385 5.30 -24.56 -34.76
CA ALA A 385 6.38 -24.24 -35.70
C ALA A 385 6.38 -22.78 -36.19
N CYS A 386 6.22 -21.83 -35.27
CA CYS A 386 6.41 -20.41 -35.56
C CYS A 386 7.77 -20.17 -36.24
N ARG A 387 7.73 -19.81 -37.53
CA ARG A 387 8.94 -19.69 -38.36
C ARG A 387 9.91 -18.60 -37.89
N PHE A 388 9.46 -17.71 -37.00
CA PHE A 388 10.27 -16.60 -36.50
C PHE A 388 11.09 -16.92 -35.26
N HIS A 389 11.07 -18.17 -34.81
CA HIS A 389 12.10 -18.68 -33.91
C HIS A 389 13.46 -18.77 -34.63
N SER A 390 13.47 -18.81 -35.97
CA SER A 390 14.68 -18.77 -36.79
C SER A 390 14.92 -17.39 -37.40
N TRP A 391 16.08 -16.82 -37.10
CA TRP A 391 16.57 -15.59 -37.68
C TRP A 391 16.77 -15.74 -39.19
N ALA A 392 17.22 -16.91 -39.66
CA ALA A 392 17.41 -17.16 -41.09
C ALA A 392 16.08 -17.03 -41.86
N ALA A 393 15.00 -17.56 -41.31
CA ALA A 393 13.66 -17.42 -41.89
C ALA A 393 13.18 -15.96 -41.91
N CYS A 394 13.39 -15.21 -40.81
CA CYS A 394 13.08 -13.78 -40.75
C CYS A 394 13.92 -12.96 -41.72
N SER A 395 15.22 -13.24 -41.82
CA SER A 395 16.17 -12.56 -42.68
C SER A 395 15.85 -12.77 -44.17
N GLY A 396 15.40 -13.98 -44.53
CA GLY A 396 14.92 -14.30 -45.88
C GLY A 396 13.77 -13.43 -46.38
N ILE A 397 12.99 -12.83 -45.46
CA ILE A 397 11.90 -11.88 -45.78
C ILE A 397 12.26 -10.42 -45.43
N GLY A 398 13.52 -10.13 -45.08
CA GLY A 398 13.97 -8.79 -44.71
C GLY A 398 13.47 -8.29 -43.36
N LYS A 399 13.07 -9.20 -42.46
CA LYS A 399 12.50 -8.89 -41.13
C LYS A 399 13.29 -9.49 -39.97
N GLY A 400 14.51 -9.98 -40.22
CA GLY A 400 15.42 -10.47 -39.18
C GLY A 400 15.91 -9.34 -38.28
N VAL A 401 15.90 -9.57 -36.96
CA VAL A 401 16.42 -8.59 -36.01
C VAL A 401 17.93 -8.50 -36.08
N GLY A 402 18.48 -7.29 -36.19
CA GLY A 402 19.92 -7.08 -36.24
C GLY A 402 20.60 -7.66 -37.48
N ARG A 403 21.92 -7.89 -37.40
CA ARG A 403 22.76 -8.32 -38.55
C ARG A 403 23.00 -9.83 -38.62
N SER A 404 22.72 -10.56 -37.55
CA SER A 404 22.96 -12.01 -37.44
C SER A 404 22.05 -12.63 -36.39
N ALA A 405 21.90 -13.95 -36.46
CA ALA A 405 21.24 -14.75 -35.43
C ALA A 405 21.83 -14.50 -34.03
N LEU A 406 20.99 -14.58 -33.01
CA LEU A 406 21.43 -14.52 -31.63
C LEU A 406 21.99 -15.89 -31.24
N ALA A 407 23.32 -16.05 -31.31
CA ALA A 407 23.99 -17.33 -31.07
C ALA A 407 24.26 -17.64 -29.59
N ALA A 408 24.11 -16.65 -28.70
CA ALA A 408 24.42 -16.81 -27.29
C ALA A 408 23.43 -16.03 -26.42
N ARG A 409 23.13 -16.63 -25.27
CA ARG A 409 22.30 -16.03 -24.22
C ARG A 409 23.02 -14.82 -23.61
N SER A 410 22.27 -13.83 -23.18
CA SER A 410 22.80 -12.53 -22.76
C SER A 410 22.05 -11.99 -21.54
N VAL A 411 22.82 -11.40 -20.62
CA VAL A 411 22.31 -10.74 -19.40
C VAL A 411 22.03 -9.25 -19.59
N ALA A 412 22.50 -8.66 -20.70
CA ALA A 412 22.54 -7.22 -20.93
C ALA A 412 21.69 -6.81 -22.14
N ASN A 413 22.27 -6.30 -23.24
CA ASN A 413 21.51 -5.72 -24.36
C ASN A 413 21.75 -6.49 -25.69
N PRO A 414 20.75 -7.19 -26.23
CA PRO A 414 19.45 -7.47 -25.61
C PRO A 414 19.59 -8.49 -24.46
N ARG A 415 18.69 -8.41 -23.47
CA ARG A 415 18.56 -9.44 -22.43
C ARG A 415 17.79 -10.59 -23.05
N ALA A 416 18.40 -11.77 -23.06
CA ALA A 416 17.85 -12.91 -23.78
C ALA A 416 18.29 -14.21 -23.13
N PHE A 417 17.31 -14.96 -22.61
CA PHE A 417 17.50 -16.29 -22.08
C PHE A 417 17.40 -17.36 -23.17
N PHE A 418 16.59 -17.11 -24.20
CA PHE A 418 16.43 -18.01 -25.36
C PHE A 418 17.15 -17.48 -26.60
N VAL A 419 17.79 -18.39 -27.32
CA VAL A 419 18.59 -18.09 -28.52
C VAL A 419 17.91 -18.57 -29.80
N ASP A 420 18.50 -18.23 -30.95
CA ASP A 420 17.98 -18.60 -32.25
C ASP A 420 17.65 -20.10 -32.35
N GLU A 421 16.54 -20.41 -33.02
CA GLU A 421 15.95 -21.75 -33.21
C GLU A 421 15.29 -22.38 -31.97
N GLU A 422 15.34 -21.75 -30.79
CA GLU A 422 14.63 -22.22 -29.60
C GLU A 422 13.16 -21.80 -29.59
N ASP A 423 12.28 -22.64 -29.03
CA ASP A 423 10.81 -22.48 -29.11
C ASP A 423 10.27 -21.21 -28.44
N HIS A 424 11.04 -20.62 -27.53
CA HIS A 424 10.65 -19.39 -26.84
C HIS A 424 11.34 -18.14 -27.42
N HIS A 425 12.15 -18.26 -28.48
CA HIS A 425 12.87 -17.14 -29.08
C HIS A 425 12.07 -16.44 -30.18
N CYS A 426 12.21 -15.12 -30.32
CA CYS A 426 11.70 -14.35 -31.45
C CYS A 426 12.79 -13.53 -32.14
N ALA A 427 12.93 -13.75 -33.45
CA ALA A 427 13.88 -13.08 -34.32
C ALA A 427 13.24 -12.07 -35.28
N HIS A 428 11.95 -11.72 -35.12
CA HIS A 428 11.22 -10.83 -36.06
C HIS A 428 11.22 -9.35 -35.61
N GLN A 429 11.84 -8.47 -36.41
CA GLN A 429 12.08 -7.06 -36.06
C GLN A 429 10.78 -6.30 -35.78
N ASP A 430 9.82 -6.31 -36.71
CA ASP A 430 8.60 -5.53 -36.51
C ASP A 430 7.82 -5.96 -35.26
N VAL A 431 7.85 -7.26 -34.90
CA VAL A 431 7.14 -7.76 -33.71
C VAL A 431 7.84 -7.25 -32.46
N LEU A 432 9.18 -7.22 -32.44
CA LEU A 432 9.94 -6.64 -31.33
C LEU A 432 9.69 -5.13 -31.21
N ASP A 433 9.65 -4.40 -32.32
CA ASP A 433 9.38 -2.96 -32.32
C ASP A 433 7.97 -2.66 -31.79
N TRP A 434 6.97 -3.45 -32.19
CA TRP A 434 5.59 -3.28 -31.69
C TRP A 434 5.44 -3.63 -30.20
N ARG A 435 6.32 -4.49 -29.66
CA ARG A 435 6.34 -4.89 -28.25
C ARG A 435 6.84 -3.78 -27.32
N GLU A 436 7.66 -2.84 -27.81
CA GLU A 436 8.37 -1.83 -26.99
C GLU A 436 7.45 -1.08 -26.02
N VAL A 437 6.21 -0.81 -26.43
CA VAL A 437 5.25 -0.01 -25.65
C VAL A 437 4.19 -0.83 -24.90
N ARG A 438 4.20 -2.16 -24.99
CA ARG A 438 3.10 -3.01 -24.49
C ARG A 438 3.52 -4.32 -23.82
N CYS A 439 4.77 -4.74 -23.97
CA CYS A 439 5.20 -6.05 -23.48
C CYS A 439 5.56 -6.01 -22.00
N HIS A 440 4.76 -6.69 -21.18
CA HIS A 440 5.01 -6.79 -19.74
C HIS A 440 6.29 -7.58 -19.38
N ILE A 441 6.77 -8.46 -20.26
CA ILE A 441 7.95 -9.31 -20.01
C ILE A 441 9.25 -8.70 -20.55
N ALA A 442 9.19 -7.57 -21.26
CA ALA A 442 10.39 -6.91 -21.79
C ALA A 442 11.49 -6.65 -20.74
N PRO A 443 11.20 -6.30 -19.47
CA PRO A 443 12.23 -6.17 -18.43
C PRO A 443 13.01 -7.46 -18.11
N ILE A 444 12.38 -8.62 -18.34
CA ILE A 444 12.93 -9.94 -18.01
C ILE A 444 13.62 -10.57 -19.23
N ASP A 445 12.97 -10.54 -20.39
CA ASP A 445 13.51 -11.07 -21.65
C ASP A 445 12.99 -10.29 -22.87
N GLU A 446 13.90 -9.61 -23.55
CA GLU A 446 13.60 -8.78 -24.72
C GLU A 446 13.32 -9.63 -25.97
N ARG A 447 13.73 -10.89 -26.00
CA ARG A 447 13.64 -11.81 -27.15
C ARG A 447 12.60 -12.90 -26.99
N LEU A 448 11.85 -12.93 -25.89
CA LEU A 448 10.76 -13.88 -25.71
C LEU A 448 9.68 -13.77 -26.80
N CYS A 449 9.30 -14.91 -27.37
CA CYS A 449 8.21 -15.03 -28.33
C CYS A 449 6.84 -14.77 -27.67
N CYS A 450 6.03 -13.88 -28.26
CA CYS A 450 4.66 -13.62 -27.77
C CYS A 450 3.79 -14.88 -27.79
N GLN A 451 3.99 -15.78 -28.76
CA GLN A 451 3.24 -17.03 -28.83
C GLN A 451 3.63 -18.02 -27.72
N ALA A 452 4.80 -17.86 -27.13
CA ALA A 452 5.29 -18.70 -26.03
C ALA A 452 5.08 -18.05 -24.64
N CYS A 453 4.31 -16.97 -24.57
CA CYS A 453 4.06 -16.19 -23.36
C CYS A 453 2.58 -16.26 -22.97
N VAL A 454 2.29 -16.35 -21.67
CA VAL A 454 0.89 -16.38 -21.18
C VAL A 454 0.20 -15.02 -21.35
N TYR A 455 0.96 -13.92 -21.39
CA TYR A 455 0.45 -12.57 -21.57
C TYR A 455 0.06 -12.20 -23.01
N LEU A 456 0.03 -13.16 -23.95
CA LEU A 456 -0.35 -12.90 -25.36
C LEU A 456 -1.65 -12.09 -25.46
N ASN A 457 -2.72 -12.55 -24.80
CA ASN A 457 -4.04 -11.92 -24.87
C ASN A 457 -4.19 -10.69 -23.97
N VAL A 458 -3.16 -10.40 -23.16
CA VAL A 458 -3.07 -9.18 -22.34
C VAL A 458 -2.38 -8.08 -23.16
N CYS A 459 -1.27 -8.42 -23.82
CA CYS A 459 -0.50 -7.48 -24.63
C CYS A 459 -1.13 -7.20 -25.99
N TRP A 460 -1.96 -8.12 -26.49
CA TRP A 460 -2.57 -8.05 -27.81
C TRP A 460 -4.06 -8.35 -27.70
N SER A 461 -4.89 -7.52 -28.32
CA SER A 461 -6.28 -7.91 -28.55
C SER A 461 -6.35 -9.14 -29.45
N ASN A 462 -7.44 -9.90 -29.40
CA ASN A 462 -7.63 -11.09 -30.24
C ASN A 462 -7.42 -10.80 -31.74
N ASP A 463 -7.90 -9.64 -32.20
CA ASP A 463 -7.75 -9.20 -33.59
C ASP A 463 -6.29 -8.86 -33.96
N GLU A 464 -5.53 -8.26 -33.05
CA GLU A 464 -4.10 -7.98 -33.27
C GLU A 464 -3.27 -9.27 -33.18
N ALA A 465 -3.54 -10.13 -32.20
CA ALA A 465 -2.87 -11.41 -32.03
C ALA A 465 -3.03 -12.28 -33.28
N ALA A 466 -4.23 -12.32 -33.87
CA ALA A 466 -4.50 -13.03 -35.13
C ALA A 466 -3.77 -12.43 -36.35
N ARG A 467 -3.29 -11.18 -36.27
CA ARG A 467 -2.50 -10.52 -37.32
C ARG A 467 -0.99 -10.62 -37.11
N LEU A 468 -0.55 -11.19 -35.99
CA LEU A 468 0.88 -11.42 -35.77
C LEU A 468 1.41 -12.35 -36.87
N PRO A 469 2.56 -12.04 -37.49
CA PRO A 469 3.02 -12.76 -38.68
C PRO A 469 3.58 -14.17 -38.39
N CYS A 470 3.32 -14.72 -37.20
CA CYS A 470 3.97 -15.88 -36.58
C CYS A 470 3.74 -17.21 -37.30
N GLY A 471 2.73 -17.31 -38.16
CA GLY A 471 2.35 -18.54 -38.86
C GLY A 471 0.85 -18.63 -38.98
#